data_AF-A0A959CKJ9-F1
#
_entry.id   AF-A0A959CKJ9-F1
#
_cell.length_a   1.000
_cell.length_b   1.000
_cell.length_c   1.000
_cell.angle_alpha   90.00
_cell.angle_beta   90.00
_cell.angle_gamma   90.00
#
_symmetry.space_group_name_H-M   'P 1'
#
loop_
_entity.id
_entity.type
_entity.pdbx_description
1 polymer ?
#
loop_
_entity_poly.entity_id
_entity_poly.type
_entity_poly.pdbx_seq_one_letter_code
_entity_poly.pdbx_strand_id
1 'polypeptide(L)' 'MKTVFDKYYQTENLFGEPYPELIAFFAGYPERGKLMDLGCGQGRDAIPLARLGYEVTGVDHSKVGIEQMEQAAELEGL' A
#
# COMPACT_ATOMS: atom_id res chain seq x y z
N MET A 1 -16.82 -6.15 -9.98
CA MET A 1 -17.70 -4.97 -10.17
C MET A 1 -16.79 -3.78 -10.42
N LYS A 2 -17.11 -2.89 -11.37
CA LYS A 2 -16.29 -1.68 -11.59
C LYS A 2 -16.57 -0.66 -10.49
N THR A 3 -15.52 -0.04 -9.98
CA THR A 3 -15.58 0.94 -8.89
C THR A 3 -15.25 2.33 -9.41
N VAL A 4 -15.67 3.39 -8.70
CA VAL A 4 -15.24 4.75 -9.04
C VAL A 4 -13.72 4.91 -8.90
N PHE A 5 -13.11 4.14 -7.99
CA PHE A 5 -11.67 4.14 -7.76
C PHE A 5 -10.88 3.55 -8.93
N ASP A 6 -11.45 2.65 -9.73
CA ASP A 6 -10.80 2.13 -10.95
C ASP A 6 -10.44 3.27 -11.93
N LYS A 7 -11.25 4.34 -11.95
CA LYS A 7 -10.98 5.55 -12.75
C LYS A 7 -9.93 6.43 -12.08
N TYR A 8 -9.99 6.59 -10.76
CA TYR A 8 -9.05 7.41 -10.01
C TYR A 8 -7.62 6.85 -10.05
N TYR A 9 -7.47 5.53 -9.94
CA TYR A 9 -6.18 4.85 -10.02
C TYR A 9 -5.57 4.82 -11.43
N GLN A 10 -6.26 5.34 -12.45
CA GLN A 10 -5.59 5.65 -13.73
C GLN A 10 -4.62 6.82 -13.61
N THR A 11 -4.76 7.65 -12.57
CA THR A 11 -3.77 8.66 -12.21
C THR A 11 -2.71 8.02 -11.32
N GLU A 12 -1.50 7.93 -11.85
CA GLU A 12 -0.32 7.45 -11.13
C GLU A 12 -0.12 8.26 -9.85
N ASN A 13 0.08 7.56 -8.74
CA ASN A 13 0.35 8.14 -7.42
C ASN A 13 -0.67 9.23 -7.00
N LEU A 14 -1.96 9.06 -7.33
CA LEU A 14 -3.00 10.06 -7.07
C LEU A 14 -3.05 10.56 -5.62
N PHE A 15 -2.80 9.67 -4.66
CA PHE A 15 -2.84 9.98 -3.22
C PHE A 15 -1.47 10.32 -2.62
N GLY A 16 -0.41 10.31 -3.44
CA GLY A 16 0.94 10.72 -3.05
C GLY A 16 1.61 9.80 -2.02
N GLU A 17 2.67 10.32 -1.42
CA GLU A 17 3.50 9.65 -0.41
C GLU A 17 2.74 9.36 0.90
N PRO A 18 3.10 8.29 1.64
CA PRO A 18 2.52 8.02 2.96
C PRO A 18 2.70 9.20 3.92
N TYR A 19 1.84 9.27 4.94
CA TYR A 19 2.05 10.26 5.99
C TYR A 19 3.36 9.97 6.74
N PRO A 20 4.29 10.94 6.87
CA PRO A 20 5.58 10.70 7.52
C PRO A 20 5.46 10.18 8.95
N GLU A 21 4.43 10.62 9.69
CA GLU A 21 4.17 10.22 11.07
C GLU A 21 3.77 8.75 11.18
N LEU A 22 3.04 8.22 10.19
CA LEU A 22 2.67 6.80 10.11
C LEU A 22 3.93 5.95 9.95
N ILE A 23 4.79 6.34 9.01
CA ILE A 23 6.05 5.63 8.74
C ILE A 23 6.98 5.71 9.94
N ALA A 24 7.10 6.88 10.57
CA ALA A 24 7.92 7.06 11.77
C ALA A 24 7.45 6.19 12.94
N PHE A 25 6.13 6.08 13.13
CA PHE A 25 5.55 5.21 14.15
C PHE A 25 5.94 3.74 13.93
N PHE A 26 5.73 3.20 12.73
CA PHE A 26 6.04 1.80 12.43
C PHE A 26 7.54 1.51 12.33
N ALA A 27 8.36 2.49 11.95
CA ALA A 27 9.81 2.37 11.98
C ALA A 27 10.32 2.21 13.43
N GLY A 28 9.75 2.98 14.37
CA GLY A 28 10.10 2.94 15.79
C GLY A 28 9.45 1.81 16.59
N TYR A 29 8.48 1.09 16.02
CA TYR A 29 7.84 -0.03 16.71
C TYR A 29 8.85 -1.18 16.89
N PRO A 30 8.91 -1.85 18.06
CA PRO A 30 10.01 -2.76 18.39
C PRO A 30 9.97 -4.09 17.63
N GLU A 31 8.79 -4.50 17.16
CA GLU A 31 8.59 -5.80 16.50
C GLU A 31 8.14 -5.60 15.04
N ARG A 32 8.40 -6.60 14.19
CA ARG A 32 7.81 -6.69 12.86
C ARG A 32 6.81 -7.82 12.87
N GLY A 33 5.56 -7.46 12.58
CA GLY A 33 4.44 -8.38 12.60
C GLY A 33 3.64 -8.32 11.30
N LYS A 34 2.41 -8.82 11.37
CA LYS A 34 1.46 -8.78 10.26
C LYS A 34 0.62 -7.52 10.35
N LEU A 35 0.47 -6.81 9.23
CA LEU A 35 -0.37 -5.63 9.10
C LEU A 35 -1.48 -5.86 8.06
N MET A 36 -2.62 -5.23 8.27
CA MET A 36 -3.71 -5.20 7.31
C MET A 36 -4.01 -3.75 6.93
N ASP A 37 -3.92 -3.44 5.64
CA ASP A 37 -4.21 -2.13 5.06
C ASP A 37 -5.57 -2.19 4.33
N LEU A 38 -6.59 -1.54 4.90
CA LEU A 38 -7.96 -1.54 4.40
C LEU A 38 -8.22 -0.29 3.56
N GLY A 39 -8.53 -0.50 2.28
CA GLY A 39 -8.51 0.57 1.29
C GLY A 39 -7.10 0.89 0.83
N CYS A 40 -6.26 -0.14 0.64
CA CYS A 40 -4.84 0.02 0.36
C CYS A 40 -4.54 0.73 -0.98
N GLY A 41 -5.52 0.74 -1.90
CA GLY A 41 -5.40 1.38 -3.20
C GLY A 41 -4.15 0.94 -3.96
N GLN A 42 -3.33 1.92 -4.34
CA GLN A 42 -2.06 1.73 -5.05
C GLN A 42 -0.88 1.38 -4.11
N GLY A 43 -1.14 1.09 -2.83
CA GLY A 43 -0.12 0.69 -1.87
C GLY A 43 0.65 1.83 -1.20
N ARG A 44 0.04 3.02 -1.08
CA ARG A 44 0.64 4.22 -0.48
C ARG A 44 1.30 3.93 0.88
N ASP A 45 0.61 3.19 1.73
CA ASP A 45 1.11 2.81 3.05
C ASP A 45 1.66 1.37 3.04
N ALA A 46 0.99 0.45 2.34
CA ALA A 46 1.39 -0.96 2.30
C ALA A 46 2.84 -1.20 1.82
N ILE A 47 3.27 -0.55 0.73
CA ILE A 47 4.62 -0.76 0.16
C ILE A 47 5.71 -0.22 1.12
N PRO A 48 5.65 1.03 1.61
CA PRO A 48 6.60 1.51 2.61
C PRO A 48 6.63 0.68 3.89
N LEU A 49 5.49 0.18 4.36
CA LEU A 49 5.44 -0.68 5.54
C LEU A 49 6.07 -2.05 5.27
N ALA A 50 5.88 -2.62 4.09
CA ALA A 50 6.57 -3.84 3.67
C ALA A 50 8.10 -3.64 3.60
N ARG A 51 8.58 -2.49 3.07
CA ARG A 51 10.01 -2.12 3.09
C ARG A 51 10.59 -2.04 4.50
N LEU A 52 9.79 -1.70 5.51
CA LEU A 52 10.20 -1.69 6.92
C LEU A 52 10.30 -3.10 7.54
N GLY A 53 9.92 -4.14 6.80
CA GLY A 53 9.99 -5.55 7.21
C GLY A 53 8.70 -6.13 7.77
N TYR A 54 7.56 -5.44 7.61
CA TYR A 54 6.25 -5.98 7.99
C TYR A 54 5.70 -6.92 6.92
N GLU A 55 4.97 -7.95 7.32
CA GLU A 55 4.14 -8.74 6.40
C GLU A 55 2.81 -8.02 6.22
N VAL A 56 2.61 -7.37 5.07
CA VAL A 56 1.43 -6.53 4.84
C VAL A 56 0.43 -7.23 3.93
N THR A 57 -0.83 -7.31 4.38
CA THR A 57 -1.97 -7.71 3.54
C THR A 57 -2.78 -6.47 3.19
N GLY A 58 -2.78 -6.09 1.91
CA GLY A 58 -3.64 -5.02 1.39
C GLY A 58 -5.00 -5.55 0.95
N VAL A 59 -6.06 -4.79 1.23
CA VAL A 59 -7.42 -5.06 0.76
C VAL A 59 -7.99 -3.80 0.14
N ASP A 60 -8.43 -3.88 -1.11
CA ASP A 60 -9.16 -2.80 -1.78
C ASP A 60 -10.28 -3.38 -2.64
N HIS A 61 -11.29 -2.57 -2.95
CA HIS A 61 -12.35 -2.97 -3.86
C HIS A 61 -11.95 -2.80 -5.34
N SER A 62 -11.00 -1.92 -5.62
CA SER A 62 -10.49 -1.66 -6.96
C SER A 62 -9.39 -2.65 -7.33
N LYS A 63 -9.68 -3.46 -8.35
CA LYS A 63 -8.67 -4.37 -8.92
C LYS A 63 -7.50 -3.61 -9.56
N VAL A 64 -7.75 -2.42 -10.10
CA VAL A 64 -6.71 -1.58 -10.73
C VAL A 64 -5.65 -1.18 -9.71
N GLY A 65 -6.08 -0.70 -8.54
CA GLY A 65 -5.16 -0.31 -7.46
C GLY A 65 -4.35 -1.50 -6.94
N ILE A 66 -5.01 -2.64 -6.74
CA ILE A 66 -4.36 -3.89 -6.33
C ILE A 66 -3.29 -4.32 -7.34
N GLU A 67 -3.62 -4.36 -8.64
CA GLU A 67 -2.67 -4.76 -9.69
C GLU A 67 -1.45 -3.83 -9.75
N GLN A 68 -1.66 -2.51 -9.55
CA GLN A 68 -0.57 -1.54 -9.50
C GLN A 68 0.31 -1.72 -8.26
N MET A 69 -0.29 -1.97 -7.09
CA MET A 69 0.44 -2.27 -5.85
C MET A 69 1.24 -3.56 -5.99
N GLU A 70 0.65 -4.62 -6.54
CA GLU A 70 1.31 -5.92 -6.77
C GLU A 70 2.51 -5.77 -7.71
N GLN A 71 2.37 -5.01 -8.80
CA GLN A 71 3.48 -4.72 -9.71
C GLN A 71 4.62 -3.94 -9.02
N ALA A 72 4.28 -2.94 -8.20
CA ALA A 72 5.27 -2.19 -7.43
C ALA A 72 6.00 -3.09 -6.42
N ALA A 73 5.27 -3.95 -5.70
CA ALA A 73 5.84 -4.92 -4.77
C ALA A 73 6.79 -5.90 -5.48
N GLU A 74 6.38 -6.45 -6.63
CA GLU A 74 7.19 -7.38 -7.42
C GLU A 74 8.49 -6.74 -7.91
N LEU A 75 8.44 -5.48 -8.37
CA LEU A 75 9.63 -4.73 -8.79
C LEU A 75 10.64 -4.50 -7.65
N GLU A 76 10.17 -4.53 -6.41
CA GLU A 76 10.99 -4.30 -5.21
C GLU A 76 11.35 -5.58 -4.46
N GLY A 77 10.81 -6.73 -4.88
CA GLY A 77 11.02 -8.02 -4.23
C GLY A 77 10.38 -8.11 -2.84
N LEU A 78 9.23 -7.45 -2.65
CA LEU A 78 8.42 -7.45 -1.43
C LEU A 78 7.33 -8.51 -1.45
#